data_AF-Q02501-F1
#
_entry.id   AF-Q02501-F1
#
_cell.length_a   1.000
_cell.length_b   1.000
_cell.length_c   1.000
_cell.angle_alpha   90.00
_cell.angle_beta   90.00
_cell.angle_gamma   90.00
#
_symmetry.space_group_name_H-M   'P 1'
#
loop_
_entity.id
_entity.type
_entity.pdbx_description
1 polymer ?
#
loop_
_entity_poly.entity_id
_entity_poly.type
_entity_poly.pdbx_seq_one_letter_code
_entity_poly.pdbx_strand_id
1 'polypeptide(L)'
;VLAKAFKIDVRTAQQLQNQQDNRGNIVRVQGPFSVIRPPLRSQRPQEEVNGLEETICSARCTDNLDDPSNADVYKPQLGYISTLNSYDLPILRFLRLSALRGSIRQNAMVLPQWNANANAVLYVTDGEAHAQVVNDNGDRVFDGQVSQGQLLAIPQGFSVVKRATSEHFRWIEFKTNANAQINTLAGRTSVMRGLPLEVISNGYQISLEEARRVKFNTIETTLTHSSGPASYG
;
A
#
# COMPACT_ATOMS: atom_id res chain seq x y z
N VAL A 1 -1.02 -16.30 -43.33
CA VAL A 1 -1.12 -17.23 -42.18
C VAL A 1 -2.28 -16.88 -41.25
N LEU A 2 -2.38 -15.62 -40.79
CA LEU A 2 -3.45 -15.14 -39.88
C LEU A 2 -4.87 -15.45 -40.40
N ALA A 3 -5.17 -15.10 -41.65
CA ALA A 3 -6.46 -15.38 -42.30
C ALA A 3 -6.84 -16.87 -42.29
N LYS A 4 -5.87 -17.75 -42.55
CA LYS A 4 -6.08 -19.22 -42.54
C LYS A 4 -6.35 -19.74 -41.13
N ALA A 5 -5.67 -19.22 -40.11
CA ALA A 5 -5.85 -19.61 -38.72
C ALA A 5 -7.22 -19.18 -38.17
N PHE A 6 -7.62 -17.94 -38.42
CA PHE A 6 -8.92 -17.40 -37.98
C PHE A 6 -10.09 -17.79 -38.88
N LYS A 7 -9.83 -18.43 -40.04
CA LYS A 7 -10.84 -18.78 -41.06
C LYS A 7 -11.64 -17.56 -41.54
N ILE A 8 -10.94 -16.46 -41.79
CA ILE A 8 -11.50 -15.19 -42.28
C ILE A 8 -10.86 -14.79 -43.61
N ASP A 9 -11.42 -13.79 -44.29
CA ASP A 9 -10.82 -13.22 -45.49
C ASP A 9 -9.52 -12.45 -45.18
N VAL A 10 -8.67 -12.32 -46.20
CA VAL A 10 -7.36 -11.69 -46.06
C VAL A 10 -7.48 -10.21 -45.72
N ARG A 11 -8.51 -9.51 -46.18
CA ARG A 11 -8.71 -8.07 -45.92
C ARG A 11 -9.08 -7.83 -44.46
N THR A 12 -9.96 -8.63 -43.88
CA THR A 12 -10.28 -8.61 -42.44
C THR A 12 -9.04 -8.95 -41.61
N ALA A 13 -8.26 -9.95 -42.03
CA ALA A 13 -6.99 -10.25 -41.36
C ALA A 13 -5.98 -9.10 -41.42
N GLN A 14 -5.95 -8.32 -42.51
CA GLN A 14 -5.14 -7.09 -42.61
C GLN A 14 -5.65 -5.98 -41.70
N GLN A 15 -6.98 -5.84 -41.53
CA GLN A 15 -7.57 -4.87 -40.60
C GLN A 15 -7.18 -5.16 -39.15
N LEU A 16 -7.13 -6.43 -38.73
CA LEU A 16 -6.69 -6.82 -37.38
C LEU A 16 -5.25 -6.39 -37.05
N GLN A 17 -4.42 -6.13 -38.07
CA GLN A 17 -3.03 -5.72 -37.89
C GLN A 17 -2.88 -4.21 -37.64
N ASN A 18 -3.92 -3.40 -37.83
CA ASN A 18 -3.92 -1.97 -37.53
C ASN A 18 -2.71 -1.18 -38.11
N GLN A 19 -2.18 -1.57 -39.29
CA GLN A 19 -0.91 -1.06 -39.83
C GLN A 19 -0.88 0.46 -40.11
N GLN A 20 -2.04 1.09 -40.27
CA GLN A 20 -2.20 2.54 -40.53
C GLN A 20 -3.04 3.22 -39.44
N ASP A 21 -3.17 2.59 -38.27
CA ASP A 21 -3.95 3.12 -37.17
C ASP A 21 -3.08 3.90 -36.18
N ASN A 22 -3.29 5.22 -36.13
CA ASN A 22 -2.55 6.13 -35.24
C ASN A 22 -3.32 6.44 -33.93
N ARG A 23 -4.39 5.69 -33.61
CA ARG A 23 -5.21 5.95 -32.41
C ARG A 23 -4.55 5.47 -31.10
N GLY A 24 -3.57 4.57 -31.18
CA GLY A 24 -2.90 3.98 -30.02
C GLY A 24 -3.75 2.96 -29.25
N ASN A 25 -3.38 2.68 -27.99
CA ASN A 25 -3.97 1.60 -27.20
C ASN A 25 -5.33 1.93 -26.54
N ILE A 26 -5.68 3.21 -26.39
CA ILE A 26 -6.96 3.65 -25.80
C ILE A 26 -7.78 4.34 -26.90
N VAL A 27 -8.79 3.64 -27.41
CA VAL A 27 -9.61 4.10 -28.53
C VAL A 27 -10.98 4.61 -28.07
N ARG A 28 -11.46 5.68 -28.70
CA ARG A 28 -12.82 6.19 -28.47
C ARG A 28 -13.84 5.32 -29.20
N VAL A 29 -14.77 4.74 -28.45
CA VAL A 29 -15.91 4.00 -29.01
C VAL A 29 -16.90 5.00 -29.62
N GLN A 30 -17.35 4.72 -30.84
CA GLN A 30 -18.42 5.47 -31.50
C GLN A 30 -19.76 4.80 -31.18
N GLY A 31 -20.73 5.58 -30.68
CA GLY A 31 -22.04 5.06 -30.27
C GLY A 31 -22.02 4.27 -28.96
N PRO A 32 -23.06 3.45 -28.70
CA PRO A 32 -23.19 2.68 -27.46
C PRO A 32 -22.11 1.59 -27.33
N PHE A 33 -21.47 1.52 -26.16
CA PHE A 33 -20.56 0.42 -25.81
C PHE A 33 -21.34 -0.73 -25.17
N SER A 34 -22.06 -1.48 -26.00
CA SER A 34 -22.91 -2.59 -25.56
C SER A 34 -22.09 -3.85 -25.28
N VAL A 35 -21.86 -4.11 -24.00
CA VAL A 35 -21.25 -5.36 -23.49
C VAL A 35 -22.29 -6.11 -22.68
N ILE A 36 -22.31 -7.45 -22.76
CA ILE A 36 -23.16 -8.28 -21.92
C ILE A 36 -22.76 -8.03 -20.45
N ARG A 37 -23.66 -7.41 -19.69
CA ARG A 37 -23.49 -7.15 -18.26
C ARG A 37 -24.68 -7.72 -17.50
N PRO A 38 -24.48 -8.40 -16.37
CA PRO A 38 -25.59 -8.75 -15.50
C PRO A 38 -26.34 -7.47 -15.10
N PRO A 39 -27.69 -7.49 -15.03
CA PRO A 39 -28.42 -6.36 -14.47
C PRO A 39 -28.00 -6.16 -13.01
N LEU A 40 -27.98 -4.91 -12.54
CA LEU A 40 -27.81 -4.62 -11.10
C LEU A 40 -28.98 -5.27 -10.34
N ARG A 41 -28.74 -6.44 -9.75
CA ARG A 41 -29.71 -7.16 -8.94
C ARG A 41 -29.66 -6.67 -7.50
N SER A 42 -30.81 -6.27 -6.96
CA SER A 42 -31.10 -6.32 -5.53
C SER A 42 -31.00 -7.78 -5.06
N GLN A 43 -30.42 -7.96 -3.87
CA GLN A 43 -30.11 -9.24 -3.19
C GLN A 43 -31.03 -10.39 -3.60
N ARG A 44 -30.47 -11.42 -4.25
CA ARG A 44 -31.06 -12.76 -4.31
C ARG A 44 -30.08 -13.76 -3.72
N PRO A 45 -30.57 -14.81 -3.04
CA PRO A 45 -29.72 -15.85 -2.45
C PRO A 45 -28.90 -16.54 -3.54
N GLN A 46 -27.64 -16.81 -3.23
CA GLN A 46 -26.72 -17.55 -4.08
C GLN A 46 -27.14 -19.02 -4.06
N GLU A 47 -27.57 -19.57 -5.19
CA GLU A 47 -27.76 -21.01 -5.36
C GLU A 47 -26.38 -21.66 -5.51
N GLU A 48 -26.06 -22.62 -4.65
CA GLU A 48 -24.80 -23.37 -4.66
C GLU A 48 -24.80 -24.41 -5.79
N VAL A 49 -23.97 -24.22 -6.81
CA VAL A 49 -23.68 -25.23 -7.84
C VAL A 49 -22.17 -25.37 -7.99
N ASN A 50 -21.57 -26.24 -7.19
CA ASN A 50 -20.12 -26.44 -7.13
C ASN A 50 -19.52 -27.07 -8.42
N GLY A 51 -19.13 -26.24 -9.38
CA GLY A 51 -18.36 -26.63 -10.57
C GLY A 51 -16.93 -26.05 -10.61
N LEU A 52 -16.10 -26.52 -11.55
CA LEU A 52 -14.70 -26.03 -11.70
C LEU A 52 -14.66 -24.56 -12.16
N GLU A 53 -15.72 -24.11 -12.84
CA GLU A 53 -15.99 -22.71 -13.18
C GLU A 53 -16.10 -21.79 -11.96
N GLU A 54 -16.37 -22.34 -10.77
CA GLU A 54 -16.48 -21.62 -9.51
C GLU A 54 -15.20 -21.62 -8.66
N THR A 55 -14.09 -22.20 -9.15
CA THR A 55 -12.83 -22.27 -8.37
C THR A 55 -11.81 -21.20 -8.75
N ILE A 56 -11.35 -21.20 -10.01
CA ILE A 56 -10.29 -20.29 -10.49
C ILE A 56 -10.89 -19.19 -11.38
N CYS A 57 -11.89 -19.52 -12.22
CA CYS A 57 -12.51 -18.57 -13.16
C CYS A 57 -13.43 -17.54 -12.48
N SER A 58 -13.87 -17.82 -11.26
CA SER A 58 -14.66 -16.94 -10.40
C SER A 58 -13.83 -16.24 -9.31
N ALA A 59 -12.53 -16.53 -9.22
CA ALA A 59 -11.69 -16.04 -8.15
C ALA A 59 -11.67 -14.51 -8.11
N ARG A 60 -11.88 -13.94 -6.92
CA ARG A 60 -11.89 -12.49 -6.70
C ARG A 60 -10.53 -11.90 -7.08
N CYS A 61 -10.53 -10.95 -8.01
CA CYS A 61 -9.32 -10.28 -8.51
C CYS A 61 -9.25 -8.78 -8.18
N THR A 62 -10.30 -8.24 -7.54
CA THR A 62 -10.41 -6.81 -7.21
C THR A 62 -10.84 -6.67 -5.76
N ASP A 63 -10.28 -5.68 -5.07
CA ASP A 63 -10.70 -5.25 -3.74
C ASP A 63 -10.60 -3.73 -3.60
N ASN A 64 -11.41 -3.13 -2.71
CA ASN A 64 -11.42 -1.69 -2.47
C ASN A 64 -10.81 -1.39 -1.09
N LEU A 65 -9.76 -0.54 -1.06
CA LEU A 65 -9.03 -0.18 0.15
C LEU A 65 -9.37 1.20 0.72
N ASP A 66 -10.29 1.93 0.10
CA ASP A 66 -10.68 3.28 0.51
C ASP A 66 -11.84 3.30 1.53
N ASP A 67 -12.41 2.15 1.92
CA ASP A 67 -13.41 2.06 3.00
C ASP A 67 -12.73 2.03 4.38
N PRO A 68 -12.83 3.11 5.20
CA PRO A 68 -12.19 3.17 6.51
C PRO A 68 -12.73 2.15 7.51
N SER A 69 -13.92 1.58 7.27
CA SER A 69 -14.56 0.61 8.17
C SER A 69 -13.85 -0.75 8.16
N ASN A 70 -13.15 -1.06 7.06
CA ASN A 70 -12.37 -2.29 6.89
C ASN A 70 -10.85 -2.05 7.06
N ALA A 71 -10.45 -0.89 7.58
CA ALA A 71 -9.04 -0.56 7.76
C ALA A 71 -8.42 -1.32 8.95
N ASP A 72 -7.17 -1.76 8.78
CA ASP A 72 -6.40 -2.44 9.84
C ASP A 72 -6.09 -1.50 11.02
N VAL A 73 -5.85 -0.23 10.71
CA VAL A 73 -5.63 0.83 11.69
C VAL A 73 -6.53 1.99 11.33
N TYR A 74 -7.46 2.33 12.23
CA TYR A 74 -8.30 3.51 12.09
C TYR A 74 -8.26 4.38 13.34
N LYS A 75 -7.97 5.67 13.14
CA LYS A 75 -8.03 6.70 14.17
C LYS A 75 -8.70 7.94 13.57
N PRO A 76 -9.96 8.27 13.91
CA PRO A 76 -10.71 9.36 13.28
C PRO A 76 -9.98 10.71 13.23
N GLN A 77 -9.15 11.00 14.23
CA GLN A 77 -8.39 12.24 14.35
C GLN A 77 -7.13 12.28 13.46
N LEU A 78 -6.59 11.11 13.09
CA LEU A 78 -5.31 10.98 12.38
C LEU A 78 -5.47 10.44 10.96
N GLY A 79 -6.36 9.47 10.74
CA GLY A 79 -6.53 8.79 9.47
C GLY A 79 -6.68 7.27 9.58
N TYR A 80 -6.46 6.59 8.47
CA TYR A 80 -6.52 5.13 8.36
C TYR A 80 -5.39 4.54 7.52
N ILE A 81 -5.11 3.26 7.77
CA ILE A 81 -4.25 2.40 6.95
C ILE A 81 -4.98 1.07 6.72
N SER A 82 -5.10 0.68 5.44
CA SER A 82 -5.69 -0.59 5.00
C SER A 82 -4.66 -1.38 4.21
N THR A 83 -4.53 -2.67 4.47
CA THR A 83 -3.61 -3.57 3.77
C THR A 83 -4.37 -4.52 2.87
N LEU A 84 -3.77 -4.90 1.75
CA LEU A 84 -4.25 -5.97 0.88
C LEU A 84 -3.15 -7.00 0.68
N ASN A 85 -3.38 -8.21 1.16
CA ASN A 85 -2.41 -9.31 1.08
C ASN A 85 -3.11 -10.62 0.67
N SER A 86 -2.40 -11.74 0.70
CA SER A 86 -2.94 -13.03 0.26
C SER A 86 -4.05 -13.63 1.14
N TYR A 87 -4.24 -13.14 2.36
CA TYR A 87 -5.39 -13.49 3.19
C TYR A 87 -6.67 -12.80 2.69
N ASP A 88 -6.55 -11.58 2.16
CA ASP A 88 -7.69 -10.80 1.65
C ASP A 88 -8.04 -11.18 0.20
N LEU A 89 -7.02 -11.29 -0.65
CA LEU A 89 -7.15 -11.58 -2.08
C LEU A 89 -6.25 -12.77 -2.44
N PRO A 90 -6.74 -14.03 -2.39
CA PRO A 90 -5.91 -15.24 -2.51
C PRO A 90 -5.01 -15.31 -3.76
N ILE A 91 -5.39 -14.65 -4.86
CA ILE A 91 -4.57 -14.57 -6.08
C ILE A 91 -3.21 -13.90 -5.83
N LEU A 92 -3.11 -13.02 -4.83
CA LEU A 92 -1.86 -12.36 -4.44
C LEU A 92 -0.78 -13.34 -3.97
N ARG A 93 -1.17 -14.52 -3.49
CA ARG A 93 -0.23 -15.61 -3.18
C ARG A 93 0.58 -16.04 -4.40
N PHE A 94 -0.06 -16.08 -5.57
CA PHE A 94 0.59 -16.46 -6.84
C PHE A 94 1.34 -15.30 -7.46
N LEU A 95 0.77 -14.08 -7.40
CA LEU A 95 1.40 -12.87 -7.92
C LEU A 95 2.60 -12.41 -7.08
N ARG A 96 2.67 -12.83 -5.80
CA ARG A 96 3.68 -12.43 -4.83
C ARG A 96 3.75 -10.91 -4.64
N LEU A 97 2.58 -10.28 -4.59
CA LEU A 97 2.42 -8.84 -4.38
C LEU A 97 1.45 -8.57 -3.23
N SER A 98 1.64 -7.46 -2.55
CA SER A 98 0.67 -6.91 -1.60
C SER A 98 0.57 -5.40 -1.81
N ALA A 99 -0.48 -4.79 -1.27
CA ALA A 99 -0.67 -3.34 -1.32
C ALA A 99 -1.00 -2.79 0.06
N LEU A 100 -0.76 -1.49 0.25
CA LEU A 100 -1.18 -0.74 1.44
C LEU A 100 -1.74 0.59 0.98
N ARG A 101 -2.93 0.95 1.47
CA ARG A 101 -3.57 2.24 1.29
C ARG A 101 -3.46 3.03 2.59
N GLY A 102 -2.91 4.23 2.52
CA GLY A 102 -2.86 5.15 3.65
C GLY A 102 -3.58 6.45 3.33
N SER A 103 -4.31 6.98 4.30
CA SER A 103 -4.96 8.28 4.24
C SER A 103 -4.90 8.94 5.61
N ILE A 104 -4.07 9.97 5.75
CA ILE A 104 -3.84 10.65 7.02
C ILE A 104 -4.08 12.16 6.90
N ARG A 105 -4.45 12.79 8.00
CA ARG A 105 -4.71 14.24 8.10
C ARG A 105 -3.43 15.01 8.39
N GLN A 106 -3.51 16.34 8.29
CA GLN A 106 -2.40 17.24 8.58
C GLN A 106 -1.73 16.93 9.93
N ASN A 107 -0.39 16.95 9.96
CA ASN A 107 0.42 16.67 11.14
C ASN A 107 0.24 15.26 11.75
N ALA A 108 -0.49 14.36 11.09
CA ALA A 108 -0.40 12.95 11.40
C ALA A 108 0.93 12.38 10.88
N MET A 109 1.50 11.46 11.64
CA MET A 109 2.74 10.77 11.33
C MET A 109 2.52 9.26 11.32
N VAL A 110 3.06 8.59 10.30
CA VAL A 110 3.30 7.15 10.34
C VAL A 110 4.61 6.93 11.07
N LEU A 111 4.56 6.23 12.19
CA LEU A 111 5.73 5.93 13.01
C LEU A 111 6.85 5.30 12.17
N PRO A 112 8.14 5.56 12.49
CA PRO A 112 9.25 5.03 11.72
C PRO A 112 9.17 3.50 11.63
N GLN A 113 9.25 2.97 10.42
CA GLN A 113 9.06 1.55 10.14
C GLN A 113 9.91 1.08 8.96
N TRP A 114 10.21 -0.21 8.88
CA TRP A 114 10.85 -0.82 7.71
C TRP A 114 10.09 -2.06 7.24
N ASN A 115 10.22 -2.40 5.96
CA ASN A 115 9.68 -3.64 5.41
C ASN A 115 10.72 -4.76 5.58
N ALA A 116 10.36 -5.85 6.26
CA ALA A 116 11.28 -6.94 6.58
C ALA A 116 11.54 -7.88 5.39
N ASN A 117 10.56 -8.06 4.50
CA ASN A 117 10.55 -9.09 3.47
C ASN A 117 10.05 -8.59 2.09
N ALA A 118 10.01 -7.27 1.87
CA ALA A 118 9.52 -6.69 0.62
C ALA A 118 10.18 -5.34 0.31
N ASN A 119 10.42 -5.07 -0.97
CA ASN A 119 10.59 -3.70 -1.46
C ASN A 119 9.20 -3.04 -1.51
N ALA A 120 9.15 -1.73 -1.33
CA ALA A 120 7.94 -0.95 -1.45
C ALA A 120 8.09 0.17 -2.48
N VAL A 121 7.02 0.42 -3.22
CA VAL A 121 6.90 1.54 -4.15
C VAL A 121 5.69 2.36 -3.71
N LEU A 122 5.95 3.55 -3.18
CA LEU A 122 4.92 4.48 -2.73
C LEU A 122 4.53 5.41 -3.88
N TYR A 123 3.23 5.57 -4.11
CA TYR A 123 2.68 6.56 -5.03
C TYR A 123 1.69 7.47 -4.28
N VAL A 124 1.88 8.78 -4.40
CA VAL A 124 1.00 9.76 -3.75
C VAL A 124 -0.20 10.04 -4.66
N THR A 125 -1.39 9.69 -4.18
CA THR A 125 -2.63 9.91 -4.92
C THR A 125 -3.21 11.29 -4.70
N ASP A 126 -2.95 11.91 -3.55
CA ASP A 126 -3.53 13.19 -3.15
C ASP A 126 -2.72 13.83 -2.00
N GLY A 127 -2.53 15.14 -2.08
CA GLY A 127 -1.82 15.91 -1.06
C GLY A 127 -0.30 15.69 -1.03
N GLU A 128 0.29 15.94 0.13
CA GLU A 128 1.72 16.05 0.33
C GLU A 128 2.16 15.54 1.71
N ALA A 129 3.35 14.95 1.75
CA ALA A 129 4.02 14.59 3.00
C ALA A 129 5.50 14.93 2.94
N HIS A 130 6.07 15.19 4.10
CA HIS A 130 7.50 15.11 4.31
C HIS A 130 7.86 13.68 4.72
N ALA A 131 8.81 13.07 4.01
CA ALA A 131 9.27 11.72 4.28
C ALA A 131 10.79 11.69 4.42
N GLN A 132 11.27 10.80 5.29
CA GLN A 132 12.68 10.48 5.41
C GLN A 132 12.88 8.99 5.22
N VAL A 133 13.91 8.62 4.46
CA VAL A 133 14.31 7.23 4.22
C VAL A 133 15.76 7.07 4.64
N VAL A 134 16.04 6.00 5.40
CA VAL A 134 17.36 5.68 5.94
C VAL A 134 17.79 4.30 5.44
N ASN A 135 19.02 4.21 4.94
CA ASN A 135 19.60 2.96 4.45
C ASN A 135 20.21 2.10 5.58
N ASP A 136 20.84 1.00 5.19
CA ASP A 136 21.54 0.05 6.07
C ASP A 136 22.83 0.61 6.71
N ASN A 137 23.45 1.64 6.12
CA ASN A 137 24.57 2.37 6.74
C ASN A 137 24.11 3.39 7.79
N GLY A 138 22.81 3.64 7.92
CA GLY A 138 22.27 4.72 8.75
C GLY A 138 22.28 6.09 8.07
N ASP A 139 22.61 6.16 6.78
CA ASP A 139 22.58 7.39 6.00
C ASP A 139 21.14 7.75 5.63
N ARG A 140 20.83 9.05 5.73
CA ARG A 140 19.54 9.59 5.28
C ARG A 140 19.57 9.77 3.76
N VAL A 141 19.18 8.72 3.04
CA VAL A 141 19.19 8.68 1.56
C VAL A 141 18.05 9.47 0.92
N PHE A 142 17.00 9.80 1.69
CA PHE A 142 15.95 10.73 1.26
C PHE A 142 15.48 11.56 2.45
N ASP A 143 15.31 12.86 2.23
CA ASP A 143 14.76 13.81 3.20
C ASP A 143 14.09 14.96 2.45
N GLY A 144 12.77 14.92 2.33
CA GLY A 144 12.09 15.88 1.48
C GLY A 144 10.59 15.71 1.41
N GLN A 145 9.96 16.62 0.66
CA GLN A 145 8.54 16.50 0.34
C GLN A 145 8.32 15.51 -0.81
N VAL A 146 7.22 14.77 -0.70
CA VAL A 146 6.63 13.98 -1.77
C VAL A 146 5.17 14.41 -1.95
N SER A 147 4.77 14.69 -3.18
CA SER A 147 3.48 15.28 -3.54
C SER A 147 2.71 14.44 -4.55
N GLN A 148 1.43 14.78 -4.75
CA GLN A 148 0.52 14.09 -5.68
C GLN A 148 1.15 13.82 -7.05
N GLY A 149 1.01 12.58 -7.51
CA GLY A 149 1.56 12.11 -8.79
C GLY A 149 3.02 11.63 -8.72
N GLN A 150 3.69 11.79 -7.58
CA GLN A 150 5.07 11.33 -7.41
C GLN A 150 5.16 9.90 -6.88
N LEU A 151 6.26 9.24 -7.24
CA LEU A 151 6.64 7.90 -6.80
C LEU A 151 7.88 7.97 -5.89
N LEU A 152 7.91 7.21 -4.82
CA LEU A 152 9.08 7.01 -3.96
C LEU A 152 9.36 5.52 -3.78
N ALA A 153 10.55 5.07 -4.20
CA ALA A 153 11.00 3.70 -3.97
C ALA A 153 11.63 3.56 -2.58
N ILE A 154 11.20 2.56 -1.83
CA ILE A 154 11.66 2.26 -0.47
C ILE A 154 12.11 0.80 -0.46
N PRO A 155 13.41 0.53 -0.61
CA PRO A 155 13.93 -0.84 -0.62
C PRO A 155 13.64 -1.60 0.68
N GLN A 156 13.69 -2.92 0.60
CA GLN A 156 13.58 -3.80 1.77
C GLN A 156 14.67 -3.45 2.80
N GLY A 157 14.30 -3.42 4.08
CA GLY A 157 15.20 -3.06 5.18
C GLY A 157 15.39 -1.56 5.41
N PHE A 158 15.05 -0.70 4.44
CA PHE A 158 15.17 0.75 4.60
C PHE A 158 14.07 1.25 5.51
N SER A 159 14.45 2.06 6.49
CA SER A 159 13.50 2.66 7.44
C SER A 159 12.89 3.91 6.83
N VAL A 160 11.58 4.09 6.99
CA VAL A 160 10.83 5.23 6.50
C VAL A 160 9.96 5.82 7.60
N VAL A 161 9.95 7.15 7.71
CA VAL A 161 8.97 7.93 8.46
C VAL A 161 8.24 8.86 7.50
N LYS A 162 6.95 9.08 7.73
CA LYS A 162 6.09 9.90 6.86
C LYS A 162 5.25 10.83 7.72
N ARG A 163 5.22 12.12 7.39
CA ARG A 163 4.41 13.13 8.07
C ARG A 163 3.63 13.96 7.05
N ALA A 164 2.32 14.03 7.19
CA ALA A 164 1.50 14.87 6.32
C ALA A 164 1.82 16.35 6.50
N THR A 165 2.01 17.05 5.38
CA THR A 165 2.27 18.50 5.34
C THR A 165 1.05 19.28 4.83
N SER A 166 0.24 18.68 3.98
CA SER A 166 -1.06 19.20 3.54
C SER A 166 -2.20 18.81 4.49
N GLU A 167 -3.40 19.33 4.24
CA GLU A 167 -4.63 19.02 4.99
C GLU A 167 -4.91 17.51 5.06
N HIS A 168 -4.72 16.83 3.93
CA HIS A 168 -4.81 15.38 3.77
C HIS A 168 -3.62 14.87 2.97
N PHE A 169 -3.09 13.71 3.33
CA PHE A 169 -2.07 12.98 2.58
C PHE A 169 -2.56 11.56 2.33
N ARG A 170 -2.77 11.21 1.06
CA ARG A 170 -3.25 9.88 0.64
C ARG A 170 -2.26 9.25 -0.33
N TRP A 171 -1.89 8.01 -0.06
CA TRP A 171 -0.92 7.27 -0.85
C TRP A 171 -1.31 5.80 -0.99
N ILE A 172 -0.68 5.12 -1.93
CA ILE A 172 -0.71 3.67 -2.06
C ILE A 172 0.74 3.17 -2.06
N GLU A 173 1.03 2.09 -1.35
CA GLU A 173 2.31 1.38 -1.41
C GLU A 173 2.09 0.02 -2.07
N PHE A 174 2.84 -0.28 -3.12
CA PHE A 174 2.92 -1.62 -3.71
C PHE A 174 4.13 -2.34 -3.14
N LYS A 175 3.97 -3.57 -2.69
CA LYS A 175 5.04 -4.34 -2.04
C LYS A 175 5.31 -5.64 -2.77
N THR A 176 6.59 -5.97 -2.94
CA THR A 176 7.06 -7.13 -3.71
C THR A 176 7.01 -8.44 -2.92
N ASN A 177 5.96 -8.65 -2.13
CA ASN A 177 5.71 -9.88 -1.39
C ASN A 177 4.21 -10.04 -1.14
N ALA A 178 3.67 -11.27 -1.21
CA ALA A 178 2.25 -11.55 -0.99
C ALA A 178 1.76 -11.16 0.41
N ASN A 179 2.64 -11.27 1.42
CA ASN A 179 2.36 -10.96 2.82
C ASN A 179 3.52 -10.12 3.38
N ALA A 180 3.65 -8.89 2.88
CA ALA A 180 4.71 -7.98 3.30
C ALA A 180 4.59 -7.65 4.80
N GLN A 181 5.71 -7.81 5.52
CA GLN A 181 5.81 -7.61 6.96
C GLN A 181 6.47 -6.27 7.27
N ILE A 182 5.85 -5.49 8.14
CA ILE A 182 6.33 -4.19 8.60
C ILE A 182 6.77 -4.34 10.05
N ASN A 183 7.96 -3.84 10.38
CA ASN A 183 8.39 -3.65 11.75
C ASN A 183 8.47 -2.16 12.08
N THR A 184 8.00 -1.77 13.27
CA THR A 184 8.10 -0.38 13.73
C THR A 184 9.28 -0.19 14.68
N LEU A 185 9.87 1.01 14.65
CA LEU A 185 10.97 1.41 15.55
C LEU A 185 10.46 2.05 16.84
N ALA A 186 9.27 2.67 16.79
CA ALA A 186 8.60 3.30 17.93
C ALA A 186 7.14 2.83 18.01
N GLY A 187 6.54 2.97 19.20
CA GLY A 187 5.16 2.53 19.45
C GLY A 187 5.03 1.17 20.13
N ARG A 188 3.79 0.76 20.37
CA ARG A 188 3.44 -0.45 21.15
C ARG A 188 3.93 -1.76 20.54
N THR A 189 4.06 -1.82 19.21
CA THR A 189 4.55 -2.99 18.45
C THR A 189 5.99 -2.85 17.99
N SER A 190 6.73 -1.88 18.53
CA SER A 190 8.09 -1.62 18.10
C SER A 190 9.07 -2.74 18.44
N VAL A 191 10.15 -2.84 17.69
CA VAL A 191 11.29 -3.68 18.06
C VAL A 191 11.84 -3.31 19.45
N MET A 192 11.80 -2.02 19.82
CA MET A 192 12.19 -1.53 21.14
C MET A 192 11.35 -2.14 22.26
N ARG A 193 10.05 -2.41 22.02
CA ARG A 193 9.18 -3.10 22.99
C ARG A 193 9.63 -4.54 23.26
N GLY A 194 10.21 -5.20 22.26
CA GLY A 194 10.72 -6.57 22.35
C GLY A 194 12.07 -6.72 23.08
N LEU A 195 12.86 -5.65 23.20
CA LEU A 195 14.19 -5.69 23.82
C LEU A 195 14.13 -5.55 25.35
N PRO A 196 14.94 -6.28 26.14
CA PRO A 196 15.12 -6.00 27.57
C PRO A 196 15.58 -4.57 27.83
N LEU A 197 15.17 -3.97 28.95
CA LEU A 197 15.52 -2.57 29.26
C LEU A 197 17.03 -2.38 29.42
N GLU A 198 17.72 -3.40 29.90
CA GLU A 198 19.16 -3.45 30.07
C GLU A 198 19.88 -3.42 28.72
N VAL A 199 19.32 -4.04 27.68
CA VAL A 199 19.88 -3.99 26.32
C VAL A 199 19.75 -2.57 25.75
N ILE A 200 18.60 -1.92 25.97
CA ILE A 200 18.38 -0.53 25.51
C ILE A 200 19.30 0.44 26.26
N SER A 201 19.32 0.38 27.59
CA SER A 201 20.14 1.28 28.42
C SER A 201 21.64 1.13 28.13
N ASN A 202 22.16 -0.10 28.06
CA ASN A 202 23.58 -0.30 27.72
C ASN A 202 23.88 0.01 26.25
N GLY A 203 23.00 -0.38 25.32
CA GLY A 203 23.21 -0.18 23.89
C GLY A 203 23.22 1.29 23.47
N TYR A 204 22.38 2.13 24.09
CA TYR A 204 22.32 3.56 23.83
C TYR A 204 23.03 4.42 24.87
N GLN A 205 23.64 3.81 25.90
CA GLN A 205 24.32 4.50 27.02
C GLN A 205 23.42 5.53 27.71
N ILE A 206 22.18 5.13 28.03
CA ILE A 206 21.17 5.96 28.69
C ILE A 206 20.73 5.36 30.03
N SER A 207 20.11 6.18 30.88
CA SER A 207 19.56 5.71 32.16
C SER A 207 18.42 4.70 31.97
N LEU A 208 18.15 3.88 32.99
CA LEU A 208 16.98 2.97 32.98
C LEU A 208 15.65 3.73 32.86
N GLU A 209 15.57 4.96 33.37
CA GLU A 209 14.38 5.79 33.24
C GLU A 209 14.20 6.25 31.78
N GLU A 210 15.25 6.72 31.12
CA GLU A 210 15.21 7.09 29.70
C GLU A 210 14.93 5.88 28.81
N ALA A 211 15.53 4.71 29.08
CA ALA A 211 15.23 3.48 28.38
C ALA A 211 13.75 3.08 28.52
N ARG A 212 13.15 3.27 29.71
CA ARG A 212 11.70 3.11 29.90
C ARG A 212 10.91 4.11 29.06
N ARG A 213 11.34 5.38 28.99
CA ARG A 213 10.67 6.40 28.16
C ARG A 213 10.72 6.04 26.68
N VAL A 214 11.88 5.67 26.13
CA VAL A 214 12.07 5.21 24.75
C VAL A 214 11.16 4.01 24.45
N LYS A 215 11.06 3.07 25.39
CA LYS A 215 10.28 1.85 25.21
C LYS A 215 8.77 2.09 25.34
N PHE A 216 8.33 2.95 26.27
CA PHE A 216 6.94 2.98 26.73
C PHE A 216 6.15 4.25 26.43
N ASN A 217 6.79 5.40 26.13
CA ASN A 217 6.07 6.68 25.98
C ASN A 217 5.10 6.68 24.79
N THR A 218 5.50 6.11 23.66
CA THR A 218 4.61 5.99 22.49
C THR A 218 3.71 4.78 22.69
N ILE A 219 2.42 5.04 22.94
CA ILE A 219 1.39 4.01 23.16
C ILE A 219 0.70 3.59 21.87
N GLU A 220 0.84 4.40 20.82
CA GLU A 220 0.28 4.14 19.50
C GLU A 220 1.02 3.00 18.79
N THR A 221 0.33 2.32 17.87
CA THR A 221 0.93 1.23 17.07
C THR A 221 1.62 1.75 15.81
N THR A 222 0.92 2.54 15.00
CA THR A 222 1.37 2.94 13.65
C THR A 222 1.17 4.43 13.39
N LEU A 223 -0.01 4.98 13.68
CA LEU A 223 -0.34 6.39 13.48
C LEU A 223 -0.26 7.17 14.80
N THR A 224 0.43 8.32 14.78
CA THR A 224 0.55 9.24 15.90
C THR A 224 0.48 10.71 15.45
N HIS A 225 0.37 11.64 16.39
CA HIS A 225 0.54 13.08 16.13
C HIS A 225 2.02 13.42 16.01
N SER A 226 2.38 14.36 15.13
CA SER A 226 3.76 14.85 14.99
C SER A 226 4.12 15.89 16.05
N SER A 227 3.92 15.58 17.33
CA SER A 227 4.29 16.42 18.47
C SER A 227 4.98 15.60 19.55
N GLY A 228 5.97 16.19 20.22
CA GLY A 228 6.67 15.61 21.36
C GLY A 228 6.62 16.56 22.56
N PRO A 229 6.93 16.08 23.78
CA PRO A 229 7.15 16.96 24.92
C PRO A 229 8.25 17.95 24.54
N ALA A 230 7.93 19.25 24.56
CA ALA A 230 8.89 20.31 24.27
C ALA A 230 10.08 20.16 25.22
N SER A 231 11.25 19.84 24.68
CA SER A 231 12.51 20.02 25.39
C SER A 231 12.78 21.52 25.47
N TYR A 232 12.43 22.14 26.59
CA TYR A 232 13.14 23.33 27.03
C TYR A 232 14.56 22.87 27.33
N GLY A 233 15.48 23.20 26.43
CA GLY A 233 16.91 23.22 26.71
C GLY A 233 17.27 24.40 27.60
#